data_AF-A0A644Z685-F1
#
_entry.id   AF-A0A644Z685-F1
#
_cell.length_a   1.000
_cell.length_b   1.000
_cell.length_c   1.000
_cell.angle_alpha   90.00
_cell.angle_beta   90.00
_cell.angle_gamma   90.00
#
_symmetry.space_group_name_H-M   'P 1'
#
loop_
_entity.id
_entity.type
_entity.pdbx_description
1 polymer ?
#
loop_
_entity_poly.entity_id
_entity_poly.type
_entity_poly.pdbx_seq_one_letter_code
_entity_poly.pdbx_strand_id
1 'polypeptide(L)'
;MQGVSAVKAIAIAQSQGQKIYTINPSNRDTALPKLSLGGDVGAEIRNAIEAGKEVTFHENQINAYGWHGLGYVITDSDTGAGAYLINGTGNGAVLLFFAIIFFMMLFFIPAIIGVVTTAVLISTITINIAFLAAFLLMACII
;
A
#
# COMPACT_ATOMS: atom_id res chain seq x y z
N MET A 1 12.44 7.16 -15.43
CA MET A 1 11.02 7.35 -15.07
C MET A 1 10.85 8.82 -14.69
N GLN A 2 9.85 9.53 -15.21
CA GLN A 2 9.54 10.87 -14.72
C GLN A 2 8.50 10.77 -13.60
N GLY A 3 8.80 11.38 -12.45
CA GLY A 3 7.79 11.56 -11.40
C GLY A 3 6.62 12.42 -11.89
N VAL A 4 5.43 12.11 -11.41
CA VAL A 4 4.22 12.91 -11.61
C VAL A 4 3.93 13.64 -10.29
N SER A 5 3.88 14.97 -10.33
CA SER A 5 3.41 15.81 -9.23
C SER A 5 1.98 16.28 -9.50
N ALA A 6 1.29 16.84 -8.51
CA ALA A 6 -0.07 17.37 -8.68
C ALA A 6 -0.17 18.39 -9.81
N VAL A 7 0.74 19.37 -9.83
CA VAL A 7 0.80 20.41 -10.87
C VAL A 7 1.08 19.80 -12.24
N LYS A 8 1.99 18.82 -12.31
CA LYS A 8 2.30 18.14 -13.56
C LYS A 8 1.11 17.31 -14.06
N ALA A 9 0.39 16.65 -13.17
CA ALA A 9 -0.82 15.91 -13.51
C ALA A 9 -1.90 16.84 -14.06
N ILE A 10 -2.13 17.99 -13.42
CA ILE A 10 -3.06 19.02 -13.92
C ILE A 10 -2.63 19.53 -15.29
N ALA A 11 -1.34 19.83 -15.49
CA ALA A 11 -0.82 20.29 -16.78
C ALA A 11 -0.99 19.23 -17.88
N ILE A 12 -0.77 17.95 -17.56
CA ILE A 12 -1.00 16.84 -18.51
C ILE A 12 -2.49 16.70 -18.82
N ALA A 13 -3.36 16.72 -17.81
CA ALA A 13 -4.81 16.66 -18.01
C ALA A 13 -5.30 17.80 -18.91
N GLN A 14 -4.81 19.02 -18.68
CA GLN A 14 -5.09 20.17 -19.52
C GLN A 14 -4.58 19.96 -20.95
N SER A 15 -3.37 19.42 -21.15
CA SER A 15 -2.85 19.09 -22.48
C SER A 15 -3.65 18.00 -23.20
N GLN A 16 -4.32 17.12 -22.45
CA GLN A 16 -5.22 16.08 -22.95
C GLN A 16 -6.63 16.60 -23.22
N GLY A 17 -6.87 17.91 -23.05
CA GLY A 17 -8.16 18.55 -23.29
C GLY A 17 -9.18 18.35 -22.17
N GLN A 18 -8.77 17.85 -21.01
CA GLN A 18 -9.67 17.72 -19.86
C GLN A 18 -10.00 19.07 -19.25
N LYS A 19 -11.20 19.18 -18.68
CA LYS A 19 -11.57 20.34 -17.89
C LYS A 19 -10.83 20.33 -16.55
N ILE A 20 -10.29 21.49 -16.19
CA ILE A 20 -9.77 21.75 -14.84
C ILE A 20 -10.85 22.48 -14.06
N TYR A 21 -11.21 21.94 -12.91
CA TYR A 21 -12.18 22.53 -12.00
C TYR A 21 -11.45 23.25 -10.87
N THR A 22 -12.02 24.36 -10.43
CA THR A 22 -11.67 25.01 -9.16
C THR A 22 -12.94 25.29 -8.41
N ILE A 23 -13.10 24.64 -7.26
CA ILE A 23 -14.28 24.74 -6.41
C ILE A 23 -13.89 25.39 -5.10
N ASN A 24 -14.62 26.39 -4.68
CA ASN A 24 -14.41 27.12 -3.43
C ASN A 24 -15.77 27.46 -2.80
N PRO A 25 -15.81 28.06 -1.60
CA PRO A 25 -17.06 28.36 -0.92
C PRO A 25 -18.08 29.16 -1.74
N SER A 26 -17.62 29.98 -2.70
CA SER A 26 -18.50 30.82 -3.51
C SER A 26 -19.28 30.06 -4.58
N ASN A 27 -18.78 28.90 -5.05
CA ASN A 27 -19.38 28.14 -6.15
C ASN A 27 -19.75 26.69 -5.78
N ARG A 28 -19.37 26.23 -4.58
CA ARG A 28 -19.55 24.84 -4.12
C ARG A 28 -20.97 24.31 -4.32
N ASP A 29 -21.99 25.12 -4.00
CA ASP A 29 -23.39 24.66 -4.01
C ASP A 29 -23.88 24.34 -5.43
N THR A 30 -23.23 24.93 -6.44
CA THR A 30 -23.54 24.70 -7.86
C THR A 30 -22.61 23.69 -8.53
N ALA A 31 -21.39 23.53 -8.00
CA ALA A 31 -20.33 22.73 -8.59
C ALA A 31 -20.23 21.32 -7.99
N LEU A 32 -20.40 21.17 -6.67
CA LEU A 32 -20.35 19.88 -5.96
C LEU A 32 -21.37 18.87 -6.49
N PRO A 33 -22.64 19.21 -6.77
CA PRO A 33 -23.60 18.24 -7.29
C PRO A 33 -23.28 17.72 -8.69
N LYS A 34 -22.45 18.45 -9.45
CA LYS A 34 -22.01 18.09 -10.81
C LYS A 34 -20.72 17.28 -10.81
N LEU A 35 -20.15 17.04 -9.64
CA LEU A 35 -18.87 16.36 -9.49
C LEU A 35 -19.05 14.85 -9.69
N SER A 36 -18.53 14.32 -10.80
CA SER A 36 -18.53 12.89 -11.12
C SER A 36 -17.47 12.08 -10.37
N LEU A 37 -16.59 12.73 -9.58
CA LEU A 37 -15.52 12.04 -8.84
C LEU A 37 -16.11 11.16 -7.72
N GLY A 38 -15.95 9.85 -7.88
CA GLY A 38 -16.28 8.83 -6.88
C GLY A 38 -15.04 8.39 -6.07
N GLY A 39 -15.25 7.41 -5.18
CA GLY A 39 -14.17 6.81 -4.38
C GLY A 39 -13.57 7.74 -3.33
N ASP A 40 -12.43 7.32 -2.77
CA ASP A 40 -11.77 8.00 -1.63
C ASP A 40 -11.35 9.43 -1.98
N VAL A 41 -10.82 9.64 -3.19
CA VAL A 41 -10.40 10.98 -3.65
C VAL A 41 -11.59 11.92 -3.78
N GLY A 42 -12.71 11.43 -4.32
CA GLY A 42 -13.93 12.22 -4.41
C GLY A 42 -14.46 12.61 -3.03
N ALA A 43 -14.40 11.71 -2.06
CA ALA A 43 -14.77 12.00 -0.67
C ALA A 43 -13.83 13.04 -0.03
N GLU A 44 -12.52 12.91 -0.23
CA GLU A 44 -11.53 13.86 0.28
C GLU A 44 -11.74 15.27 -0.29
N ILE A 45 -11.95 15.39 -1.61
CA ILE A 45 -12.24 16.67 -2.26
C ILE A 45 -13.53 17.29 -1.71
N ARG A 46 -14.61 16.51 -1.57
CA ARG A 46 -15.88 17.00 -0.99
C ARG A 46 -15.68 17.52 0.43
N ASN A 47 -15.02 16.73 1.28
CA ASN A 47 -14.75 17.11 2.66
C ASN A 47 -13.91 18.39 2.75
N ALA A 48 -12.90 18.56 1.88
CA ALA A 48 -12.09 19.77 1.85
C ALA A 48 -12.91 21.00 1.45
N ILE A 49 -13.78 20.88 0.44
CA ILE A 49 -14.68 21.96 -0.01
C ILE A 49 -15.71 22.30 1.08
N GLU A 50 -16.28 21.29 1.74
CA GLU A 50 -17.21 21.46 2.85
C GLU A 50 -16.54 22.13 4.06
N ALA A 51 -15.26 21.85 4.29
CA ALA A 51 -14.43 22.53 5.28
C ALA A 51 -14.06 23.98 4.90
N GLY A 52 -14.59 24.51 3.79
CA GLY A 52 -14.40 25.90 3.37
C GLY A 52 -13.15 26.13 2.51
N LYS A 53 -12.44 25.07 2.11
CA LYS A 53 -11.20 25.19 1.33
C LYS A 53 -11.49 25.32 -0.17
N GLU A 54 -10.54 25.88 -0.89
CA GLU A 54 -10.53 25.87 -2.36
C GLU A 54 -9.83 24.61 -2.86
N VAL A 55 -10.40 23.94 -3.86
CA VAL A 55 -9.84 22.71 -4.42
C VAL A 55 -9.78 22.81 -5.94
N THR A 56 -8.58 22.65 -6.50
CA THR A 56 -8.32 22.62 -7.95
C THR A 56 -7.94 21.21 -8.38
N PHE A 57 -8.63 20.65 -9.36
CA PHE A 57 -8.42 19.27 -9.81
C PHE A 57 -8.85 19.10 -11.28
N HIS A 58 -8.47 18.00 -11.90
CA HIS A 58 -8.88 17.66 -13.27
C HIS A 58 -10.03 16.64 -13.31
N GLU A 59 -10.80 16.64 -14.41
CA GLU A 59 -12.06 15.90 -14.53
C GLU A 59 -11.91 14.38 -14.39
N ASN A 60 -10.88 13.78 -14.99
CA ASN A 60 -10.73 12.34 -15.09
C ASN A 60 -9.28 11.91 -14.83
N GLN A 61 -9.09 10.72 -14.23
CA GLN A 61 -7.76 10.17 -14.03
C GLN A 61 -6.95 10.15 -15.34
N ILE A 62 -5.70 10.59 -15.26
CA ILE A 62 -4.79 10.60 -16.41
C ILE A 62 -3.92 9.35 -16.41
N ASN A 63 -3.42 9.00 -17.59
CA ASN A 63 -2.34 8.02 -17.76
C ASN A 63 -1.08 8.77 -18.22
N ALA A 64 -0.02 8.73 -17.42
CA ALA A 64 1.24 9.40 -17.75
C ALA A 64 2.43 8.65 -17.15
N TYR A 65 3.43 8.33 -17.98
CA TYR A 65 4.70 7.73 -17.54
C TYR A 65 4.55 6.45 -16.70
N GLY A 66 3.53 5.63 -16.97
CA GLY A 66 3.22 4.42 -16.21
C GLY A 66 2.47 4.66 -14.90
N TRP A 67 2.15 5.92 -14.56
CA TRP A 67 1.27 6.29 -13.47
C TRP A 67 -0.15 6.54 -14.00
N HIS A 68 -1.14 5.98 -13.30
CA HIS A 68 -2.56 6.23 -13.55
C HIS A 68 -3.18 6.85 -12.30
N GLY A 69 -3.76 8.05 -12.42
CA GLY A 69 -4.28 8.72 -11.23
C GLY A 69 -4.80 10.15 -11.41
N LEU A 70 -5.19 10.74 -10.29
CA LEU A 70 -5.68 12.11 -10.16
C LEU A 70 -4.65 12.99 -9.46
N GLY A 71 -4.53 14.25 -9.89
CA GLY A 71 -3.76 15.28 -9.21
C GLY A 71 -4.68 16.42 -8.84
N TYR A 72 -4.55 16.89 -7.59
CA TYR A 72 -5.41 17.94 -7.06
C TYR A 72 -4.65 18.80 -6.05
N VAL A 73 -5.13 20.02 -5.86
CA VAL A 73 -4.55 21.01 -4.95
C VAL A 73 -5.66 21.48 -4.03
N ILE A 74 -5.40 21.46 -2.72
CA ILE A 74 -6.29 22.01 -1.70
C ILE A 74 -5.62 23.25 -1.12
N THR A 75 -6.26 24.40 -1.25
CA THR A 75 -5.77 25.68 -0.75
C THR A 75 -6.70 26.20 0.33
N ASP A 76 -6.12 26.61 1.45
CA ASP A 76 -6.81 27.27 2.54
C ASP A 76 -6.71 28.79 2.34
N SER A 77 -7.86 29.45 2.12
CA SER A 77 -7.91 30.89 1.83
C SER A 77 -7.53 31.76 3.03
N ASP A 78 -7.71 31.25 4.25
CA ASP A 78 -7.52 32.03 5.48
C ASP A 78 -6.03 32.09 5.86
N THR A 79 -5.31 31.00 5.61
CA THR A 79 -3.88 30.88 5.94
C THR A 79 -2.95 30.99 4.74
N GLY A 80 -3.49 30.83 3.52
CA GLY A 80 -2.70 30.70 2.29
C GLY A 80 -1.97 29.36 2.14
N ALA A 81 -2.21 28.39 3.02
CA ALA A 81 -1.58 27.08 2.95
C ALA A 81 -2.13 26.25 1.78
N GLY A 82 -1.24 25.56 1.06
CA GLY A 82 -1.60 24.72 -0.09
C GLY A 82 -1.06 23.29 0.05
N ALA A 83 -1.93 22.30 -0.10
CA ALA A 83 -1.57 20.89 -0.20
C ALA A 83 -1.65 20.44 -1.67
N TYR A 84 -0.54 19.92 -2.20
CA TYR A 84 -0.42 19.44 -3.57
C TYR A 84 -0.39 17.92 -3.58
N LEU A 85 -1.49 17.30 -4.02
CA LEU A 85 -1.77 15.89 -3.78
C LEU A 85 -1.89 15.11 -5.08
N ILE A 86 -1.47 13.86 -5.03
CA ILE A 86 -1.63 12.88 -6.11
C ILE A 86 -2.24 11.61 -5.53
N ASN A 87 -3.16 11.00 -6.27
CA ASN A 87 -3.69 9.69 -5.96
C ASN A 87 -3.58 8.82 -7.22
N GLY A 88 -2.95 7.66 -7.14
CA GLY A 88 -2.82 6.78 -8.30
C GLY A 88 -2.02 5.51 -8.06
N THR A 89 -1.89 4.71 -9.11
CA THR A 89 -1.12 3.45 -9.08
C THR A 89 0.36 3.76 -8.83
N GLY A 90 0.90 3.23 -7.74
CA GLY A 90 2.25 3.55 -7.27
C GLY A 90 2.47 3.46 -5.76
N ASN A 91 1.53 2.88 -4.99
CA ASN A 91 1.69 2.68 -3.55
C ASN A 91 2.90 1.77 -3.27
N GLY A 92 4.05 2.37 -2.93
CA GLY A 92 5.27 1.65 -2.56
C GLY A 92 5.08 0.68 -1.38
N ALA A 93 4.01 0.87 -0.60
CA ALA A 93 3.60 -0.03 0.47
C ALA A 93 3.32 -1.47 0.00
N VAL A 94 2.83 -1.67 -1.23
CA VAL A 94 2.55 -3.01 -1.76
C VAL A 94 3.85 -3.78 -1.98
N LEU A 95 4.86 -3.13 -2.57
CA LEU A 95 6.19 -3.74 -2.75
C LEU A 95 6.83 -4.06 -1.39
N LEU A 96 6.70 -3.15 -0.43
CA LEU A 96 7.22 -3.33 0.93
C LEU A 96 6.50 -4.48 1.66
N PHE A 97 5.19 -4.63 1.48
CA PHE A 97 4.41 -5.75 2.03
C PHE A 97 4.88 -7.10 1.49
N PHE A 98 5.04 -7.23 0.17
CA PHE A 98 5.56 -8.45 -0.44
C PHE A 98 7.00 -8.74 -0.03
N ALA A 99 7.84 -7.71 0.08
CA ALA A 99 9.21 -7.86 0.55
C ALA A 99 9.26 -8.38 1.99
N ILE A 100 8.43 -7.85 2.89
CA ILE A 100 8.35 -8.32 4.28
C ILE A 100 7.92 -9.79 4.34
N ILE A 101 6.88 -10.18 3.60
CA ILE A 101 6.42 -11.58 3.56
C ILE A 101 7.52 -12.49 3.02
N PHE A 102 8.20 -12.08 1.94
CA PHE A 102 9.28 -12.84 1.35
C PHE A 102 10.43 -13.05 2.35
N PHE A 103 10.86 -11.99 3.04
CA PHE A 103 11.90 -12.10 4.07
C PHE A 103 11.45 -12.96 5.25
N MET A 104 10.21 -12.84 5.71
CA MET A 104 9.66 -13.74 6.73
C MET A 104 9.71 -15.20 6.28
N MET A 105 9.28 -15.51 5.05
CA MET A 105 9.32 -16.87 4.52
C MET A 105 10.76 -17.40 4.40
N LEU A 106 11.69 -16.56 3.94
CA LEU A 106 13.09 -16.94 3.73
C LEU A 106 13.79 -17.35 5.04
N PHE A 107 13.46 -16.70 6.16
CA PHE A 107 14.13 -16.97 7.44
C PHE A 107 13.34 -17.89 8.37
N PHE A 108 12.01 -17.76 8.44
CA PHE A 108 11.21 -18.54 9.40
C PHE A 108 10.95 -19.97 8.93
N ILE A 109 10.74 -20.21 7.63
CA ILE A 109 10.45 -21.58 7.14
C ILE A 109 11.65 -22.52 7.36
N PRO A 110 12.89 -22.16 6.96
CA PRO A 110 14.04 -23.02 7.20
C PRO A 110 14.35 -23.20 8.69
N ALA A 111 14.14 -22.17 9.51
CA ALA A 111 14.33 -22.27 10.96
C ALA A 111 13.36 -23.29 11.58
N ILE A 112 12.08 -23.27 11.21
CA ILE A 112 11.09 -24.24 11.67
C ILE A 112 11.46 -25.65 11.21
N ILE A 113 11.82 -25.84 9.93
CA ILE A 113 12.26 -27.14 9.41
C ILE A 113 13.49 -27.64 10.16
N GLY A 114 14.47 -26.76 10.44
CA GLY A 114 15.66 -27.10 11.21
C GLY A 114 15.35 -27.58 12.62
N VAL A 115 14.44 -26.89 13.32
CA VAL A 115 14.01 -27.29 14.68
C VAL A 115 13.26 -28.63 14.64
N VAL A 116 12.35 -28.83 13.69
CA VAL A 116 11.57 -30.08 13.59
C VAL A 116 12.47 -31.26 13.22
N THR A 117 13.36 -31.09 12.25
CA THR A 117 14.27 -32.16 11.81
C THR A 117 15.25 -32.57 12.90
N THR A 118 15.82 -31.62 13.63
CA THR A 118 16.71 -31.92 14.77
C THR A 118 15.96 -32.60 15.90
N ALA A 119 14.75 -32.16 16.24
CA ALA A 119 13.92 -32.81 17.26
C ALA A 119 13.58 -34.27 16.91
N VAL A 120 13.21 -34.53 15.65
CA VAL A 120 12.91 -35.89 15.15
C VAL A 120 14.17 -36.77 15.15
N LEU A 121 15.33 -36.20 14.82
CA LEU A 121 16.59 -36.95 14.84
C LEU A 121 16.97 -37.35 16.27
N ILE A 122 16.87 -36.42 17.23
CA ILE A 122 17.17 -36.67 18.65
C ILE A 122 16.25 -37.75 19.22
N SER A 123 14.93 -37.67 18.96
CA SER A 123 13.97 -38.65 19.46
C SER A 123 14.26 -40.05 18.89
N THR A 124 14.56 -40.14 17.59
CA THR A 124 14.89 -41.40 16.92
C THR A 124 16.17 -42.03 17.50
N ILE A 125 17.23 -41.25 17.68
CA ILE A 125 18.50 -41.74 18.27
C ILE A 125 18.28 -42.25 19.69
N THR A 126 17.57 -41.47 20.52
CA THR A 126 17.30 -41.81 21.92
C THR A 126 16.55 -43.14 22.05
N ILE A 127 15.53 -43.34 21.20
CA ILE A 127 14.75 -44.59 21.15
C ILE A 127 15.65 -45.78 20.77
N ASN A 128 16.49 -45.65 19.74
CA ASN A 128 17.38 -46.73 19.30
C ASN A 128 18.42 -47.10 20.37
N ILE A 129 18.99 -46.12 21.08
CA ILE A 129 19.93 -46.37 22.18
C ILE A 129 19.23 -47.12 23.32
N ALA A 130 18.01 -46.72 23.68
CA ALA A 130 17.24 -47.39 24.73
C ALA A 130 16.94 -48.86 24.37
N PHE A 131 16.57 -49.14 23.11
CA PHE A 131 16.37 -50.51 22.64
C PHE A 131 17.66 -51.35 22.68
N LEU A 132 18.79 -50.80 22.23
CA LEU A 132 20.08 -51.49 22.26
C LEU A 132 20.51 -51.81 23.70
N ALA A 133 20.35 -50.84 24.62
CA ALA A 133 20.66 -51.04 26.03
C ALA A 133 19.80 -52.15 26.66
N ALA A 134 18.49 -52.16 26.38
CA ALA A 134 17.59 -53.21 26.85
C ALA A 134 17.98 -54.60 26.32
N PHE A 135 18.36 -54.69 25.03
CA PHE A 135 18.82 -55.93 24.42
C PHE A 135 20.10 -56.47 25.09
N LEU A 136 21.09 -55.60 25.31
CA LEU A 136 22.35 -55.98 25.98
C LEU A 136 22.12 -56.43 27.43
N LEU A 137 21.26 -55.74 28.17
CA LEU A 137 20.91 -56.12 29.55
C LEU A 137 20.24 -57.50 29.59
N MET A 138 19.33 -57.79 28.65
CA MET A 138 18.70 -59.11 28.55
C MET A 138 19.74 -60.20 28.24
N ALA A 139 20.69 -59.92 27.36
CA ALA A 139 21.75 -60.87 26.98
C ALA A 139 22.73 -61.18 28.13
N CYS A 140 22.89 -60.31 29.13
CA CYS A 140 23.73 -60.57 30.30
C CYS A 140 23.05 -61.44 31.39
N ILE A 141 21.74 -61.64 31.30
CA ILE A 141 20.95 -62.40 32.30
C ILE A 141 20.79 -63.88 31.90
N ILE A 142 21.19 -64.24 30.68
CA ILE A 142 21.13 -65.60 30.11
C ILE A 142 22.54 -66.21 30.14
#